data_AF-A0A2V8VM34-F1
#
_entry.id   AF-A0A2V8VM34-F1
#
_cell.length_a   1.000
_cell.length_b   1.000
_cell.length_c   1.000
_cell.angle_alpha   90.00
_cell.angle_beta   90.00
_cell.angle_gamma   90.00
#
_symmetry.space_group_name_H-M   'P 1'
#
loop_
_entity.id
_entity.type
_entity.pdbx_description
1 polymer ?
#
loop_
_entity_poly.entity_id
_entity_poly.type
_entity_poly.pdbx_seq_one_letter_code
_entity_poly.pdbx_strand_id
1 'polypeptide(L)'
;MTYRSAIPRFRAVSRIRVAVCFGVVISLLSAAAARAQAFRTASDGLNVGHFLLYPSISIEYTHDDNITFESRELPGAEILASGVMLIKPRILMDLPIAASRIRWVYSPLYRDYTNKGFPQTRRFSHFFDFEAMRSGPLLSLRVADRYVKDTVQLREADRGGEVFGLVPFTTHAPELQATLGLGARSGVSLIPRYTAVSFQG
;
A
#
# COMPACT_ATOMS: atom_id res chain seq x y z
N MET A 1 7.86 82.10 8.81
CA MET A 1 8.02 80.63 8.98
C MET A 1 6.74 79.97 8.52
N THR A 2 6.76 79.35 7.34
CA THR A 2 5.56 78.92 6.62
C THR A 2 5.64 77.40 6.41
N TYR A 3 4.75 76.66 7.07
CA TYR A 3 4.68 75.20 7.03
C TYR A 3 3.95 74.74 5.75
N ARG A 4 4.65 74.05 4.83
CA ARG A 4 4.02 73.36 3.69
C ARG A 4 3.85 71.88 4.02
N SER A 5 2.60 71.43 4.10
CA SER A 5 2.22 70.03 4.24
C SER A 5 2.40 69.28 2.92
N ALA A 6 3.20 68.22 2.91
CA ALA A 6 3.33 67.30 1.78
C ALA A 6 2.37 66.11 1.96
N ILE A 7 1.44 65.94 1.03
CA ILE A 7 0.55 64.78 0.96
C ILE A 7 1.28 63.66 0.20
N PRO A 8 1.44 62.44 0.75
CA PRO A 8 2.02 61.33 0.01
C PRO A 8 1.00 60.74 -0.98
N ARG A 9 1.40 60.66 -2.25
CA ARG A 9 0.67 59.94 -3.30
C ARG A 9 0.90 58.44 -3.14
N PHE A 10 -0.16 57.70 -2.79
CA PHE A 10 -0.17 56.23 -2.85
C PHE A 10 -0.09 55.77 -4.31
N ARG A 11 1.00 55.10 -4.68
CA ARG A 11 1.11 54.38 -5.96
C ARG A 11 0.35 53.06 -5.83
N ALA A 12 -0.64 52.86 -6.70
CA ALA A 12 -1.33 51.59 -6.87
C ALA A 12 -0.34 50.55 -7.44
N VAL A 13 0.12 49.64 -6.59
CA VAL A 13 0.95 48.51 -7.00
C VAL A 13 0.05 47.46 -7.66
N SER A 14 0.40 47.12 -8.91
CA SER A 14 -0.29 46.22 -9.82
C SER A 14 -0.57 44.84 -9.22
N ARG A 15 -1.84 44.48 -9.08
CA ARG A 15 -2.32 43.19 -8.55
C ARG A 15 -2.15 41.98 -9.50
N ILE A 16 -1.46 42.14 -10.64
CA ILE A 16 -1.45 41.13 -11.72
C ILE A 16 -0.31 40.10 -11.57
N ARG A 17 0.73 40.36 -10.76
CA ARG A 17 1.88 39.43 -10.64
C ARG A 17 1.70 38.30 -9.63
N VAL A 18 0.74 38.39 -8.69
CA VAL A 18 0.53 37.36 -7.65
C VAL A 18 -0.26 36.16 -8.18
N ALA A 19 -1.14 36.35 -9.17
CA ALA A 19 -1.96 35.26 -9.74
C ALA A 19 -1.14 34.26 -10.57
N VAL A 20 -0.05 34.69 -11.20
CA VAL A 20 0.78 33.83 -12.07
C VAL A 20 1.64 32.86 -11.24
N CYS A 21 2.14 33.28 -10.07
CA CYS A 21 2.91 32.38 -9.21
C CYS A 21 2.05 31.28 -8.55
N PHE A 22 0.77 31.54 -8.29
CA PHE A 22 -0.11 30.54 -7.67
C PHE A 22 -0.55 29.43 -8.65
N GLY A 23 -0.71 29.77 -9.94
CA GLY A 23 -1.05 28.78 -10.97
C GLY A 23 0.06 27.74 -11.20
N VAL A 24 1.33 28.16 -11.14
CA VAL A 24 2.48 27.27 -11.34
C VAL A 24 2.66 26.28 -10.19
N VAL A 25 2.39 26.70 -8.94
CA VAL A 25 2.48 25.83 -7.76
C VAL A 25 1.41 24.73 -7.79
N ILE A 26 0.19 25.04 -8.23
CA ILE A 26 -0.89 24.04 -8.34
C ILE A 26 -0.62 23.02 -9.46
N SER A 27 0.00 23.43 -10.58
CA SER A 27 0.38 22.49 -11.64
C SER A 27 1.53 21.56 -11.25
N LEU A 28 2.46 22.01 -10.40
CA LEU A 28 3.56 21.16 -9.90
C LEU A 28 3.07 20.14 -8.86
N LEU A 29 2.07 20.49 -8.04
CA LEU A 29 1.46 19.56 -7.08
C LEU A 29 0.68 18.42 -7.75
N SER A 30 0.16 18.63 -8.97
CA SER A 30 -0.55 17.56 -9.71
C SER A 30 0.38 16.53 -10.37
N ALA A 31 1.69 16.82 -10.50
CA ALA A 31 2.66 15.90 -11.09
C ALA A 31 3.18 14.86 -10.07
N ALA A 32 3.04 15.10 -8.77
CA ALA A 32 3.46 14.18 -7.71
C ALA A 32 2.42 13.09 -7.40
N ALA A 33 1.20 13.19 -7.94
CA ALA A 33 0.20 12.15 -7.84
C ALA A 33 0.44 11.07 -8.90
N ALA A 34 1.53 10.31 -8.76
CA ALA A 34 1.68 9.03 -9.43
C ALA A 34 0.53 8.13 -8.97
N ARG A 35 -0.58 8.16 -9.72
CA ARG A 35 -1.77 7.36 -9.46
C ARG A 35 -1.34 5.90 -9.45
N ALA A 36 -1.53 5.22 -8.32
CA ALA A 36 -1.41 3.76 -8.23
C ALA A 36 -2.20 3.16 -9.40
N GLN A 37 -1.50 2.51 -10.34
CA GLN A 37 -2.19 1.84 -11.43
C GLN A 37 -2.93 0.63 -10.84
N ALA A 38 -4.26 0.69 -10.90
CA ALA A 38 -5.10 -0.45 -10.61
C ALA A 38 -4.67 -1.62 -11.49
N PHE A 39 -4.65 -2.83 -10.92
CA PHE A 39 -4.30 -4.06 -11.63
C PHE A 39 -5.04 -4.15 -12.97
N ARG A 40 -4.29 -4.31 -14.07
CA ARG A 40 -4.87 -4.67 -15.37
C ARG A 40 -5.09 -6.18 -15.36
N THR A 41 -6.29 -6.58 -15.01
CA THR A 41 -6.73 -7.98 -15.07
C THR A 41 -7.29 -8.24 -16.47
N ALA A 42 -7.04 -9.42 -17.06
CA ALA A 42 -7.88 -9.89 -18.16
C ALA A 42 -9.33 -9.91 -17.65
N SER A 43 -10.26 -9.30 -18.39
CA SER A 43 -11.66 -9.17 -17.96
C SER A 43 -12.33 -10.53 -17.75
N ASP A 44 -11.90 -11.51 -18.55
CA ASP A 44 -12.33 -12.89 -18.46
C ASP A 44 -11.16 -13.72 -17.92
N GLY A 45 -11.34 -14.35 -16.76
CA GLY A 45 -10.34 -15.23 -16.18
C GLY A 45 -9.98 -16.36 -17.14
N LEU A 46 -8.74 -16.84 -17.08
CA LEU A 46 -8.27 -17.99 -17.85
C LEU A 46 -8.80 -19.26 -17.20
N ASN A 47 -9.66 -20.00 -17.92
CA ASN A 47 -10.08 -21.33 -17.51
C ASN A 47 -8.92 -22.32 -17.66
N VAL A 48 -8.48 -22.91 -16.55
CA VAL A 48 -7.47 -23.98 -16.51
C VAL A 48 -8.07 -25.16 -15.76
N GLY A 49 -8.69 -26.07 -16.52
CA GLY A 49 -9.48 -27.16 -15.96
C GLY A 49 -10.68 -26.62 -15.19
N HIS A 50 -10.75 -26.90 -13.89
CA HIS A 50 -11.80 -26.40 -13.00
C HIS A 50 -11.45 -25.05 -12.35
N PHE A 51 -10.24 -24.55 -12.56
CA PHE A 51 -9.77 -23.30 -11.95
C PHE A 51 -9.97 -22.12 -12.90
N LEU A 52 -10.35 -20.99 -12.32
CA LEU A 52 -10.32 -19.68 -12.94
C LEU A 52 -9.06 -18.94 -12.48
N LEU A 53 -8.18 -18.61 -13.42
CA LEU A 53 -6.96 -17.87 -13.16
C LEU A 53 -7.09 -16.41 -13.61
N TYR A 54 -6.72 -15.50 -12.73
CA TYR A 54 -6.73 -14.07 -12.98
C TYR A 54 -5.31 -13.52 -12.77
N PRO A 55 -4.44 -13.66 -13.78
CA PRO A 55 -3.14 -13.01 -13.76
C PRO A 55 -3.32 -11.49 -13.91
N SER A 56 -2.52 -10.74 -13.18
CA SER A 56 -2.44 -9.29 -13.31
C SER A 56 -1.06 -8.80 -12.91
N ILE A 57 -0.70 -7.63 -13.39
CA ILE A 57 0.55 -6.95 -13.01
C ILE A 57 0.25 -5.48 -12.80
N SER A 58 0.86 -4.90 -11.77
CA SER A 58 0.91 -3.46 -11.56
C SER A 58 2.36 -3.01 -11.47
N ILE A 59 2.69 -1.92 -12.16
CA ILE A 59 4.01 -1.29 -12.14
C ILE A 59 3.77 0.14 -11.65
N GLU A 60 4.44 0.50 -10.57
CA GLU A 60 4.34 1.83 -9.98
C GLU A 60 5.75 2.41 -9.88
N TYR A 61 5.89 3.67 -10.28
CA TYR A 61 7.09 4.44 -10.05
C TYR A 61 6.70 5.69 -9.27
N THR A 62 7.30 5.87 -8.10
CA THR A 62 7.11 7.04 -7.25
C THR A 62 8.46 7.70 -7.06
N HIS A 63 8.52 9.02 -7.21
CA HIS A 63 9.69 9.81 -6.85
C HIS A 63 9.33 10.62 -5.62
N ASP A 64 10.05 10.41 -4.52
CA ASP A 64 9.82 11.13 -3.28
C ASP A 64 11.14 11.76 -2.80
N ASP A 65 11.07 13.06 -2.58
CA ASP A 65 12.15 13.90 -2.05
C ASP A 65 12.13 13.92 -0.52
N ASN A 66 11.59 12.90 0.15
CA ASN A 66 11.66 12.81 1.60
C ASN A 66 11.48 11.39 2.15
N ILE A 67 12.16 10.39 1.59
CA ILE A 67 12.32 9.13 2.32
C ILE A 67 13.36 9.38 3.41
N THR A 68 12.93 9.97 4.52
CA THR A 68 13.79 10.50 5.59
C THR A 68 14.54 9.39 6.33
N PHE A 69 15.49 8.67 5.73
CA PHE A 69 16.25 7.63 6.44
C PHE A 69 17.15 8.27 7.52
N GLU A 70 16.61 8.52 8.70
CA GLU A 70 17.40 8.68 9.92
C GLU A 70 17.97 7.31 10.29
N SER A 71 18.99 6.86 9.56
CA SER A 71 19.84 5.78 10.06
C SER A 71 20.85 6.42 10.99
N ARG A 72 20.92 5.92 12.23
CA ARG A 72 22.05 6.18 13.16
C ARG A 72 23.42 5.76 12.57
N GLU A 73 23.44 5.19 11.36
CA GLU A 73 24.63 4.75 10.63
C GLU A 73 25.07 5.73 9.52
N LEU A 74 24.31 6.79 9.22
CA LEU A 74 24.72 7.85 8.30
C LEU A 74 25.07 9.12 9.12
N PRO A 75 26.32 9.63 9.04
CA PRO A 75 26.69 10.84 9.75
C PRO A 75 26.04 12.05 9.08
N GLY A 76 24.94 12.51 9.65
CA GLY A 76 24.17 13.65 9.16
C GLY A 76 22.81 13.22 8.63
N ALA A 77 21.77 13.97 9.00
CA ALA A 77 20.43 13.84 8.45
C ALA A 77 20.41 14.28 6.98
N GLU A 78 21.03 13.50 6.10
CA GLU A 78 20.98 13.75 4.66
C GLU A 78 19.60 13.40 4.13
N ILE A 79 18.96 14.38 3.51
CA ILE A 79 17.73 14.17 2.75
C ILE A 79 18.12 13.38 1.50
N LEU A 80 17.80 12.10 1.51
CA LEU A 80 18.05 11.20 0.40
C LEU A 80 16.84 11.24 -0.54
N ALA A 81 16.95 11.99 -1.64
CA ALA A 81 16.00 11.89 -2.75
C ALA A 81 16.07 10.47 -3.33
N SER A 82 14.94 9.77 -3.38
CA SER A 82 14.93 8.42 -3.93
C SER A 82 13.65 8.14 -4.71
N GLY A 83 13.85 7.66 -5.94
CA GLY A 83 12.79 6.99 -6.69
C GLY A 83 12.59 5.59 -6.13
N VAL A 84 11.34 5.16 -6.09
CA VAL A 84 10.93 3.80 -5.76
C VAL A 84 10.22 3.22 -6.97
N MET A 85 10.77 2.13 -7.51
CA MET A 85 10.10 1.32 -8.51
C MET A 85 9.49 0.09 -7.84
N LEU A 86 8.20 -0.12 -8.04
CA LEU A 86 7.45 -1.26 -7.54
C LEU A 86 6.91 -2.07 -8.73
N ILE A 87 7.15 -3.37 -8.73
CA ILE A 87 6.54 -4.32 -9.67
C ILE A 87 5.77 -5.33 -8.85
N LYS A 88 4.46 -5.39 -9.06
CA LYS A 88 3.50 -6.22 -8.32
C LYS A 88 2.81 -7.20 -9.27
N PRO A 89 3.44 -8.34 -9.61
CA PRO A 89 2.71 -9.44 -10.21
C PRO A 89 1.67 -9.95 -9.22
N ARG A 90 0.54 -10.43 -9.72
CA ARG A 90 -0.49 -11.08 -8.92
C ARG A 90 -1.13 -12.19 -9.72
N ILE A 91 -1.25 -13.35 -9.10
CA ILE A 91 -2.00 -14.48 -9.61
C ILE A 91 -3.09 -14.78 -8.59
N LEU A 92 -4.35 -14.62 -9.00
CA LEU A 92 -5.49 -15.10 -8.24
C LEU A 92 -6.00 -16.37 -8.90
N MET A 93 -6.19 -17.40 -8.10
CA MET A 93 -6.81 -18.65 -8.52
C MET A 93 -8.12 -18.83 -7.75
N ASP A 94 -9.17 -19.22 -8.47
CA ASP A 94 -10.50 -19.42 -7.94
C ASP A 94 -11.07 -20.75 -8.42
N LEU A 95 -11.51 -21.58 -7.50
CA LEU A 95 -12.12 -22.87 -7.74
C LEU A 95 -13.53 -22.88 -7.13
N PRO A 96 -14.56 -22.59 -7.92
CA PRO A 96 -15.95 -22.75 -7.49
C PRO A 96 -16.32 -24.24 -7.50
N ILE A 97 -16.86 -24.75 -6.38
CA ILE A 97 -17.35 -26.13 -6.23
C ILE A 97 -18.75 -26.10 -5.64
N ALA A 98 -19.77 -25.99 -6.50
CA ALA A 98 -21.17 -25.84 -6.10
C ALA A 98 -21.36 -24.70 -5.06
N ALA A 99 -21.71 -25.02 -3.82
CA ALA A 99 -21.87 -24.06 -2.73
C ALA A 99 -20.56 -23.77 -1.95
N SER A 100 -19.43 -24.28 -2.42
CA SER A 100 -18.10 -24.07 -1.85
C SER A 100 -17.20 -23.31 -2.84
N ARG A 101 -16.16 -22.67 -2.32
CA ARG A 101 -15.19 -21.91 -3.11
C ARG A 101 -13.83 -22.02 -2.45
N ILE A 102 -12.80 -22.35 -3.22
CA ILE A 102 -11.40 -22.28 -2.78
C ILE A 102 -10.74 -21.19 -3.60
N ARG A 103 -10.13 -20.23 -2.93
CA ARG A 103 -9.45 -19.10 -3.54
C ARG A 103 -8.07 -18.97 -2.92
N TRP A 104 -7.07 -18.72 -3.76
CA TRP A 104 -5.80 -18.22 -3.25
C TRP A 104 -5.24 -17.13 -4.14
N VAL A 105 -4.44 -16.27 -3.55
CA VAL A 105 -3.81 -15.14 -4.20
C VAL A 105 -2.34 -15.18 -3.85
N TYR A 106 -1.49 -15.19 -4.86
CA TYR A 106 -0.05 -14.97 -4.69
C TYR A 106 0.33 -13.65 -5.37
N SER A 107 0.86 -12.72 -4.60
CA SER A 107 1.27 -11.40 -5.08
C SER A 107 2.69 -11.11 -4.62
N PRO A 108 3.73 -11.52 -5.35
CA PRO A 108 5.08 -11.05 -5.06
C PRO A 108 5.16 -9.52 -5.28
N LEU A 109 6.05 -8.86 -4.56
CA LEU A 109 6.37 -7.45 -4.75
C LEU A 109 7.88 -7.34 -4.95
N TYR A 110 8.29 -6.84 -6.11
CA TYR A 110 9.64 -6.34 -6.30
C TYR A 110 9.67 -4.85 -6.00
N ARG A 111 10.62 -4.42 -5.17
CA ARG A 111 10.86 -3.03 -4.80
C ARG A 111 12.32 -2.69 -5.01
N ASP A 112 12.58 -1.65 -5.79
CA ASP A 112 13.92 -1.13 -6.05
C ASP A 112 13.97 0.37 -5.72
N TYR A 113 14.96 0.76 -4.92
CA TYR A 113 15.22 2.17 -4.62
C TYR A 113 16.33 2.67 -5.56
N THR A 114 16.11 3.80 -6.23
CA THR A 114 17.10 4.36 -7.18
C THR A 114 18.32 4.94 -6.48
N ASN A 115 18.27 5.09 -5.16
CA ASN A 115 19.36 5.65 -4.37
C ASN A 115 20.44 4.60 -4.08
N LYS A 116 21.66 4.87 -4.56
CA LYS A 116 22.85 4.01 -4.38
C LYS A 116 23.39 4.02 -2.95
N GLY A 117 23.04 5.01 -2.14
CA GLY A 117 23.43 5.12 -0.73
C GLY A 117 22.66 4.16 0.18
N PHE A 118 21.64 3.47 -0.33
CA PHE A 118 20.84 2.52 0.42
C PHE A 118 21.11 1.07 -0.03
N PRO A 119 21.90 0.29 0.72
CA PRO A 119 22.14 -1.11 0.42
C PRO A 119 20.92 -1.96 0.78
N GLN A 120 19.98 -2.09 -0.15
CA GLN A 120 18.81 -2.95 0.03
C GLN A 120 19.22 -4.44 -0.01
N THR A 121 19.12 -5.13 1.13
CA THR A 121 19.50 -6.54 1.27
C THR A 121 18.50 -7.51 0.63
N ARG A 122 17.20 -7.17 0.62
CA ARG A 122 16.16 -7.94 -0.10
C ARG A 122 15.22 -7.01 -0.87
N ARG A 123 15.03 -7.32 -2.14
CA ARG A 123 14.15 -6.57 -3.07
C ARG A 123 12.77 -7.18 -3.25
N PHE A 124 12.58 -8.40 -2.76
CA PHE A 124 11.35 -9.16 -2.93
C PHE A 124 10.61 -9.33 -1.60
N SER A 125 9.32 -9.05 -1.65
CA SER A 125 8.35 -9.39 -0.60
C SER A 125 7.35 -10.37 -1.19
N HIS A 126 6.84 -11.28 -0.36
CA HIS A 126 5.89 -12.31 -0.77
C HIS A 126 4.61 -12.17 0.03
N PHE A 127 3.49 -12.04 -0.67
CA PHE A 127 2.16 -12.01 -0.09
C PHE A 127 1.38 -13.22 -0.63
N PHE A 128 0.87 -14.04 0.28
CA PHE A 128 0.04 -15.18 -0.05
C PHE A 128 -1.22 -15.16 0.81
N ASP A 129 -2.37 -15.11 0.16
CA ASP A 129 -3.67 -15.20 0.80
C ASP A 129 -4.32 -16.51 0.38
N PHE A 130 -4.81 -17.28 1.34
CA PHE A 130 -5.62 -18.48 1.12
C PHE A 130 -7.00 -18.27 1.73
N GLU A 131 -8.04 -18.74 1.05
CA GLU A 131 -9.41 -18.74 1.53
C GLU A 131 -10.13 -19.99 1.03
N ALA A 132 -10.79 -20.71 1.93
CA ALA A 132 -11.72 -21.78 1.59
C ALA A 132 -13.04 -21.47 2.29
N MET A 133 -14.13 -21.45 1.52
CA MET A 133 -15.47 -21.20 2.01
C MET A 133 -16.39 -22.34 1.61
N ARG A 134 -17.27 -22.74 2.51
CA ARG A 134 -18.39 -23.63 2.25
C ARG A 134 -19.64 -23.03 2.84
N SER A 135 -20.65 -22.79 2.00
CA SER A 135 -21.93 -22.27 2.43
C SER A 135 -22.99 -23.38 2.36
N GLY A 136 -23.72 -23.56 3.46
CA GLY A 136 -24.90 -24.41 3.53
C GLY A 136 -26.11 -23.61 4.04
N PRO A 137 -27.31 -24.22 4.08
CA PRO A 137 -28.54 -23.54 4.49
C PRO A 137 -28.54 -23.14 5.97
N LEU A 138 -27.86 -23.90 6.82
CA LEU A 138 -27.79 -23.67 8.27
C LEU A 138 -26.42 -23.16 8.72
N LEU A 139 -25.34 -23.58 8.05
CA LEU A 139 -23.98 -23.32 8.47
C LEU A 139 -23.14 -22.85 7.29
N SER A 140 -22.43 -21.75 7.46
CA SER A 140 -21.36 -21.30 6.57
C SER A 140 -20.03 -21.32 7.32
N LEU A 141 -19.02 -21.89 6.69
CA LEU A 141 -17.66 -21.97 7.21
C LEU A 141 -16.71 -21.29 6.24
N ARG A 142 -15.79 -20.49 6.76
CA ARG A 142 -14.71 -19.87 6.00
C ARG A 142 -13.41 -20.01 6.79
N VAL A 143 -12.38 -20.54 6.15
CA VAL A 143 -11.02 -20.61 6.65
C VAL A 143 -10.18 -19.71 5.76
N ALA A 144 -9.41 -18.81 6.35
CA ALA A 144 -8.47 -17.97 5.62
C ALA A 144 -7.13 -17.94 6.34
N ASP A 145 -6.06 -17.76 5.58
CA ASP A 145 -4.74 -17.43 6.12
C ASP A 145 -4.10 -16.36 5.24
N ARG A 146 -3.47 -15.40 5.89
CA ARG A 146 -2.65 -14.38 5.22
C ARG A 146 -1.22 -14.54 5.66
N TYR A 147 -0.39 -14.92 4.71
CA TYR A 147 1.04 -15.04 4.84
C TYR A 147 1.75 -13.83 4.22
N VAL A 148 2.65 -13.22 5.00
CA VAL A 148 3.49 -12.11 4.54
C VAL A 148 4.94 -12.42 4.89
N LYS A 149 5.82 -12.40 3.90
CA LYS A 149 7.27 -12.39 4.10
C LYS A 149 7.82 -11.12 3.49
N ASP A 150 8.32 -10.23 4.34
CA ASP A 150 8.76 -8.90 3.92
C ASP A 150 10.03 -8.49 4.69
N THR A 151 10.64 -7.41 4.25
CA THR A 151 11.82 -6.77 4.85
C THR A 151 11.61 -5.31 5.17
N VAL A 152 10.50 -4.72 4.71
CA VAL A 152 10.21 -3.30 4.90
C VAL A 152 8.75 -3.15 5.28
N GLN A 153 8.46 -3.00 6.57
CA GLN A 153 7.22 -2.32 6.94
C GLN A 153 7.35 -0.87 6.47
N LEU A 154 6.39 -0.40 5.68
CA LEU A 154 6.24 1.02 5.45
C LEU A 154 6.17 1.69 6.82
N ARG A 155 7.05 2.67 7.00
CA ARG A 155 7.08 3.61 8.13
C ARG A 155 5.70 4.24 8.32
N GLU A 156 4.82 3.61 9.07
CA GLU A 156 3.99 4.36 9.98
C GLU A 156 4.90 4.69 11.16
N ALA A 157 5.41 5.93 11.15
CA ALA A 157 6.12 6.48 12.29
C ALA A 157 5.20 6.34 13.50
N ASP A 158 5.49 5.36 14.36
CA ASP A 158 4.88 5.33 15.67
C ASP A 158 5.27 6.63 16.37
N ARG A 159 4.30 7.25 17.06
CA ARG A 159 4.50 8.56 17.72
C ARG A 159 5.61 8.53 18.77
N GLY A 160 6.12 7.34 19.11
CA GLY A 160 7.23 7.09 20.04
C GLY A 160 8.65 7.10 19.44
N GLY A 161 8.82 7.22 18.11
CA GLY A 161 10.16 7.36 17.51
C GLY A 161 11.02 6.08 17.48
N GLU A 162 10.43 4.91 17.74
CA GLU A 162 11.12 3.63 17.61
C GLU A 162 11.16 3.18 16.14
N VAL A 163 12.36 3.12 15.58
CA VAL A 163 12.61 2.71 14.20
C VAL A 163 12.77 1.20 14.16
N PHE A 164 11.73 0.48 13.74
CA PHE A 164 11.86 -0.94 13.44
C PHE A 164 12.54 -1.12 12.07
N GLY A 165 13.75 -1.66 12.12
CA GLY A 165 14.69 -1.72 10.99
C GLY A 165 14.32 -2.69 9.87
N LEU A 166 15.24 -2.78 8.91
CA LEU A 166 15.27 -3.62 7.69
C LEU A 166 15.25 -5.14 7.97
N VAL A 167 14.89 -5.55 9.18
CA VAL A 167 14.96 -6.93 9.64
C VAL A 167 13.85 -7.71 8.91
N PRO A 168 14.20 -8.79 8.20
CA PRO A 168 13.19 -9.62 7.57
C PRO A 168 12.23 -10.17 8.61
N PHE A 169 10.94 -10.13 8.29
CA PHE A 169 9.91 -10.71 9.14
C PHE A 169 8.97 -11.59 8.32
N THR A 170 8.32 -12.49 9.03
CA THR A 170 7.27 -13.35 8.51
C THR A 170 6.05 -13.23 9.39
N THR A 171 4.88 -13.03 8.79
CA THR A 171 3.59 -12.94 9.48
C THR A 171 2.65 -14.01 8.97
N HIS A 172 1.94 -14.64 9.91
CA HIS A 172 0.79 -15.50 9.64
C HIS A 172 -0.44 -14.94 10.36
N ALA A 173 -1.57 -14.88 9.67
CA ALA A 173 -2.82 -14.38 10.22
C ALA A 173 -3.99 -15.32 9.86
N PRO A 174 -4.07 -16.51 10.49
CA PRO A 174 -5.18 -17.42 10.28
C PRO A 174 -6.48 -16.86 10.86
N GLU A 175 -7.56 -17.04 10.10
CA GLU A 175 -8.92 -16.67 10.43
C GLU A 175 -9.83 -17.87 10.17
N LEU A 176 -10.67 -18.19 11.14
CA LEU A 176 -11.79 -19.09 10.96
C LEU A 176 -13.07 -18.30 11.22
N GLN A 177 -14.04 -18.41 10.33
CA GLN A 177 -15.36 -17.82 10.47
C GLN A 177 -16.39 -18.94 10.36
N ALA A 178 -17.21 -19.10 11.40
CA ALA A 178 -18.35 -20.00 11.40
C ALA A 178 -19.63 -19.19 11.62
N THR A 179 -20.59 -19.34 10.73
CA THR A 179 -21.86 -18.61 10.77
C THR A 179 -23.02 -19.59 10.78
N LEU A 180 -23.80 -19.60 11.85
CA LEU A 180 -25.02 -20.40 12.01
C LEU A 180 -26.25 -19.54 11.67
N GLY A 181 -27.01 -19.93 10.66
CA GLY A 181 -28.32 -19.35 10.37
C GLY A 181 -29.37 -19.86 11.37
N LEU A 182 -30.14 -18.96 11.97
CA LEU A 182 -31.24 -19.27 12.89
C LEU A 182 -32.62 -19.03 12.27
N GLY A 183 -32.66 -18.70 10.98
CA GLY A 183 -33.88 -18.38 10.23
C GLY A 183 -33.55 -17.65 8.93
N ALA A 184 -34.57 -17.15 8.24
CA ALA A 184 -34.39 -16.48 6.93
C ALA A 184 -33.56 -15.19 6.99
N ARG A 185 -33.40 -14.58 8.18
CA ARG A 185 -32.73 -13.28 8.36
C ARG A 185 -31.88 -13.16 9.64
N SER A 186 -31.81 -14.22 10.43
CA SER A 186 -31.09 -14.23 11.71
C SER A 186 -29.94 -15.23 11.66
N GLY A 187 -28.83 -14.89 12.31
CA GLY A 187 -27.70 -15.80 12.44
C GLY A 187 -26.71 -15.31 13.47
N VAL A 188 -25.84 -16.23 13.90
CA VAL A 188 -24.75 -15.98 14.84
C VAL A 188 -23.44 -16.30 14.14
N SER A 189 -22.46 -15.40 14.24
CA SER A 189 -21.13 -15.60 13.65
C SER A 189 -20.07 -15.60 14.73
N LEU A 190 -19.12 -16.53 14.62
CA LEU A 190 -17.95 -16.64 15.46
C LEU A 190 -16.71 -16.54 14.56
N ILE A 191 -15.82 -15.60 14.87
CA ILE A 191 -14.65 -15.26 14.03
C ILE A 191 -13.37 -15.23 14.89
N PRO A 192 -12.84 -16.39 15.32
CA PRO A 192 -11.51 -16.45 15.91
C PRO A 192 -10.45 -15.99 14.90
N ARG A 193 -9.57 -15.13 15.39
CA ARG A 193 -8.42 -14.62 14.65
C ARG A 193 -7.18 -14.73 15.51
N TYR A 194 -6.09 -15.15 14.90
CA TYR A 194 -4.78 -15.17 15.54
C TYR A 194 -3.77 -14.54 14.58
N THR A 195 -2.79 -13.82 15.11
CA THR A 195 -1.74 -13.21 14.30
C THR A 195 -0.41 -13.45 14.99
N ALA A 196 0.54 -14.01 14.25
CA ALA A 196 1.89 -14.27 14.73
C ALA A 196 2.90 -13.60 13.79
N VAL A 197 3.87 -12.90 14.37
CA VAL A 197 4.97 -12.25 13.66
C VAL A 197 6.28 -12.83 14.18
N SER A 198 7.18 -13.20 13.27
CA SER A 198 8.51 -13.70 13.58
C SER A 198 9.55 -12.87 12.83
N PHE A 199 10.59 -12.43 13.54
CA PHE A 199 11.70 -11.66 12.99
C PHE A 199 12.91 -12.58 12.80
N GLN A 200 13.58 -12.49 11.65
CA GLN A 200 14.82 -13.19 11.36
C GLN A 200 15.99 -12.24 11.64
N GLY A 201 16.58 -12.36 12.83
CA GLY A 201 17.82 -11.67 13.23
C GLY A 201 19.06 -12.46 12.85
#